data_AF-A0A6N7PG03-F1
#
_entry.id   AF-A0A6N7PG03-F1
#
_cell.length_a   1.000
_cell.length_b   1.000
_cell.length_c   1.000
_cell.angle_alpha   90.00
_cell.angle_beta   90.00
_cell.angle_gamma   90.00
#
_symmetry.space_group_name_H-M   'P 1'
#
loop_
_entity.id
_entity.type
_entity.pdbx_description
1 polymer ?
#
loop_
_entity_poly.entity_id
_entity_poly.type
_entity_poly.pdbx_seq_one_letter_code
_entity_poly.pdbx_strand_id
1 'polypeptide(L)'
;MAKSKKEPVKVKKNALREQIATTLETTFTDLKESVGEKKFARQVKKASKVLASGAVKKTSKVAAAPKAKAAAKAKTKAPAKAAKKK
;
A
#
# COMPACT_ATOMS: atom_id res chain seq x y z
N MET A 1 -28.43 10.86 -12.02
CA MET A 1 -27.28 11.51 -11.34
C MET A 1 -26.05 11.40 -12.23
N ALA A 2 -25.65 12.53 -12.83
CA ALA A 2 -24.54 12.59 -13.77
C ALA A 2 -23.23 12.24 -13.04
N LYS A 3 -22.59 11.13 -13.45
CA LYS A 3 -21.24 10.78 -13.02
C LYS A 3 -20.30 11.79 -13.67
N SER A 4 -19.96 12.86 -12.96
CA SER A 4 -18.91 13.78 -13.34
C SER A 4 -17.60 12.99 -13.42
N LYS A 5 -17.16 12.72 -14.66
CA LYS A 5 -15.80 12.27 -14.94
C LYS A 5 -14.89 13.41 -14.47
N LYS A 6 -14.43 13.34 -13.22
CA LYS A 6 -13.32 14.16 -12.74
C LYS A 6 -12.14 13.77 -13.60
N GLU A 7 -11.82 14.61 -14.56
CA GLU A 7 -10.57 14.51 -15.29
C GLU A 7 -9.42 14.39 -14.27
N PRO A 8 -8.41 13.56 -14.54
CA PRO A 8 -7.25 13.51 -13.68
C PRO A 8 -6.57 14.88 -13.78
N VAL A 9 -6.88 15.75 -12.82
CA VAL A 9 -6.20 17.04 -12.68
C VAL A 9 -4.72 16.70 -12.62
N LYS A 10 -3.97 17.11 -13.65
CA LYS A 10 -2.51 17.00 -13.68
C LYS A 10 -1.95 17.98 -12.66
N VAL A 11 -2.20 17.72 -11.38
CA VAL A 11 -1.64 18.50 -10.29
C VAL A 11 -0.16 18.18 -10.28
N LYS A 12 0.67 19.21 -10.44
CA LYS A 12 2.11 19.09 -10.27
C LYS A 12 2.36 18.45 -8.91
N LYS A 13 3.16 17.39 -8.83
CA LYS A 13 3.42 16.64 -7.58
C LYS A 13 3.84 17.55 -6.42
N ASN A 14 4.47 18.68 -6.71
CA ASN A 14 4.85 19.69 -5.71
C ASN A 14 3.63 20.40 -5.10
N ALA A 15 2.67 20.84 -5.91
CA ALA A 15 1.45 21.48 -5.42
C ALA A 15 0.63 20.53 -4.53
N LEU A 16 0.58 19.24 -4.88
CA LEU A 16 -0.04 18.20 -4.03
C LEU A 16 0.67 18.05 -2.69
N ARG A 17 2.01 18.11 -2.67
CA ARG A 17 2.78 18.04 -1.42
C ARG A 17 2.54 19.24 -0.53
N GLU A 18 2.44 20.44 -1.11
CA GLU A 18 2.18 21.68 -0.38
C GLU A 18 0.79 21.65 0.26
N GLN A 19 -0.26 21.30 -0.50
CA GLN A 19 -1.61 21.17 0.05
C GLN A 19 -1.70 20.15 1.19
N ILE A 20 -1.03 19.00 1.04
CA ILE A 20 -0.97 17.99 2.10
C ILE A 20 -0.20 18.53 3.31
N ALA A 21 0.94 19.20 3.09
CA ALA A 21 1.72 19.77 4.18
C ALA A 21 0.92 20.80 4.98
N THR A 22 0.27 21.75 4.32
CA THR A 22 -0.59 22.74 4.96
C THR A 22 -1.70 22.07 5.76
N THR A 23 -2.34 21.04 5.20
CA THR A 23 -3.39 20.29 5.91
C THR A 23 -2.85 19.59 7.16
N LEU A 24 -1.66 18.99 7.09
CA LEU A 24 -1.03 18.34 8.24
C LEU A 24 -0.62 19.36 9.32
N GLU A 25 -0.16 20.54 8.91
CA GLU A 25 0.21 21.62 9.84
C GLU A 25 -0.99 22.20 10.57
N THR A 26 -2.14 22.33 9.89
CA THR A 26 -3.36 22.88 10.50
C THR A 26 -4.13 21.86 11.34
N THR A 27 -4.05 20.57 11.01
CA THR A 27 -4.79 19.51 11.73
C THR A 27 -4.05 19.01 12.97
N PHE A 28 -2.72 19.06 12.97
CA PHE A 28 -1.89 18.51 14.05
C PHE A 28 -1.15 19.59 14.84
N THR A 29 -1.85 20.65 15.22
CA THR A 29 -1.31 21.75 16.06
C THR A 29 -0.80 21.24 17.40
N ASP A 30 -1.53 20.35 18.04
CA ASP A 30 -1.18 19.82 19.37
C ASP A 30 0.12 18.99 19.32
N LEU A 31 0.32 18.26 18.21
CA LEU A 31 1.56 17.51 17.97
C LEU A 31 2.73 18.43 17.63
N LYS A 32 2.46 19.59 17.01
CA LYS A 32 3.50 20.60 16.74
C LYS A 32 4.07 21.13 18.06
N GLU A 33 3.22 21.39 19.04
CA GLU A 33 3.62 21.85 20.38
C GLU A 33 4.35 20.75 21.17
N SER A 34 3.84 19.52 21.15
CA SER A 34 4.44 18.40 21.89
C SER A 34 5.80 17.94 21.34
N VAL A 35 5.94 17.87 20.01
CA VAL A 35 7.13 17.30 19.36
C VAL A 35 8.18 18.38 19.03
N GLY A 36 7.74 19.64 18.96
CA GLY A 36 8.55 20.80 18.60
C GLY A 36 8.65 21.01 17.09
N GLU A 37 8.73 22.30 16.69
CA GLU A 37 8.60 22.72 15.29
C GLU A 37 9.56 22.03 14.32
N LYS A 38 10.83 21.89 14.71
CA LYS A 38 11.87 21.31 13.85
C LYS A 38 11.62 19.84 13.53
N LYS A 39 11.18 19.06 14.52
CA LYS A 39 10.87 17.64 14.35
C LYS A 39 9.55 17.47 13.61
N PHE A 40 8.55 18.26 13.96
CA PHE A 40 7.25 18.27 13.31
C PHE A 40 7.37 18.58 11.80
N ALA A 41 8.04 19.66 11.42
CA ALA A 41 8.25 20.03 10.02
C ALA A 41 8.97 18.94 9.20
N ARG A 42 9.95 18.24 9.81
CA ARG A 42 10.61 17.09 9.17
C ARG A 42 9.65 15.94 8.90
N GLN A 43 8.72 15.66 9.82
CA GLN A 43 7.73 14.61 9.65
C GLN A 43 6.66 14.99 8.63
N VAL A 44 6.16 16.23 8.67
CA VAL A 44 5.22 16.76 7.66
C VAL A 44 5.81 16.64 6.26
N LYS A 45 7.08 17.03 6.05
CA LYS A 45 7.77 16.91 4.76
C LYS A 45 7.90 15.45 4.27
N LYS A 46 8.11 14.50 5.19
CA LYS A 46 8.16 13.08 4.85
C LYS A 46 6.77 12.54 4.50
N ALA A 47 5.76 12.84 5.32
CA ALA A 47 4.39 12.42 5.12
C ALA A 47 3.83 12.96 3.80
N SER A 48 4.01 14.25 3.51
CA SER A 48 3.56 14.86 2.26
C SER A 48 4.21 14.22 1.03
N LYS A 49 5.51 13.90 1.10
CA LYS A 49 6.22 13.17 0.04
C LYS A 49 5.66 11.77 -0.17
N VAL A 50 5.43 11.01 0.90
CA VAL A 50 4.92 9.63 0.86
C VAL A 50 3.49 9.62 0.31
N LEU A 51 2.60 10.46 0.83
CA LEU A 51 1.20 10.53 0.42
C LEU A 51 1.06 10.97 -1.05
N ALA A 52 1.80 12.00 -1.47
CA ALA A 52 1.82 12.42 -2.87
C ALA A 52 2.38 11.34 -3.81
N SER A 53 3.29 10.48 -3.33
CA SER A 53 3.82 9.35 -4.10
C SER A 53 2.87 8.13 -4.12
N GLY A 54 2.14 7.91 -3.03
CA GLY A 54 1.15 6.85 -2.87
C GLY A 54 -0.11 7.10 -3.69
N ALA A 55 -0.53 8.37 -3.83
CA ALA A 55 -1.64 8.76 -4.72
C ALA A 55 -1.38 8.40 -6.20
N VAL A 56 -0.13 8.17 -6.59
CA VAL A 56 0.26 7.80 -7.96
C VAL A 56 0.36 6.27 -8.16
N LYS A 57 0.18 5.45 -7.11
CA LYS A 57 0.19 3.98 -7.25
C LYS A 57 -1.13 3.48 -7.87
N LYS A 58 -1.04 3.34 -9.20
CA LYS A 58 -1.72 2.41 -10.11
C LYS A 58 -2.91 1.66 -9.51
N THR A 59 -4.08 1.85 -10.14
CA THR A 59 -5.12 0.83 -10.22
C THR A 59 -4.45 -0.52 -10.51
N SER A 60 -4.27 -1.37 -9.50
CA SER A 60 -3.86 -2.73 -9.74
C SER A 60 -5.03 -3.38 -10.47
N LYS A 61 -4.92 -3.48 -11.79
CA LYS A 61 -5.78 -4.39 -12.56
C LYS A 61 -5.51 -5.76 -11.97
N VAL A 62 -6.42 -6.21 -11.11
CA VAL A 62 -6.42 -7.55 -10.54
C VAL A 62 -6.46 -8.48 -11.75
N ALA A 63 -5.30 -9.03 -12.11
CA ALA A 63 -5.23 -10.09 -13.09
C ALA A 63 -5.95 -11.28 -12.46
N ALA A 64 -7.08 -11.67 -13.05
CA ALA A 64 -7.83 -12.83 -12.62
C ALA A 64 -6.90 -14.04 -12.55
N ALA A 65 -6.89 -14.72 -11.39
CA ALA A 65 -6.09 -15.92 -11.19
C ALA A 65 -6.41 -16.96 -12.28
N PRO A 66 -5.41 -17.62 -12.88
CA PRO A 66 -5.69 -18.72 -13.80
C PRO A 66 -6.35 -19.85 -13.03
N LYS A 67 -7.53 -20.29 -13.50
CA LYS A 67 -8.24 -21.44 -12.94
C LYS A 67 -7.30 -22.65 -12.96
N ALA A 68 -6.90 -23.11 -11.77
CA ALA A 68 -6.19 -24.36 -11.60
C ALA A 68 -7.03 -25.50 -12.17
N LYS A 69 -6.50 -26.21 -13.18
CA LYS A 69 -7.09 -27.44 -13.69
C LYS A 69 -7.08 -28.51 -12.59
N ALA A 70 -8.19 -29.22 -12.53
CA ALA A 70 -8.58 -30.16 -11.51
C ALA A 70 -7.61 -31.34 -11.29
N ALA A 71 -7.71 -31.87 -10.07
CA ALA A 71 -7.10 -33.07 -9.55
C ALA A 71 -7.08 -34.27 -10.50
N ALA A 72 -5.95 -34.98 -10.51
CA ALA A 72 -5.90 -36.40 -10.87
C ALA A 72 -5.28 -37.17 -9.69
N LYS A 73 -6.13 -37.95 -9.01
CA LYS A 73 -5.75 -38.97 -8.03
C LYS A 73 -5.03 -40.14 -8.73
N ALA A 74 -3.94 -40.63 -8.16
CA ALA A 74 -3.53 -42.05 -8.22
C ALA A 74 -2.51 -42.30 -7.10
N LYS A 75 -2.97 -42.74 -5.91
CA LYS A 75 -2.99 -44.15 -5.47
C LYS A 75 -1.61 -44.80 -5.31
N THR A 76 -1.28 -45.05 -4.03
CA THR A 76 -0.63 -46.26 -3.45
C THR A 76 0.83 -46.58 -3.75
N LYS A 77 1.68 -46.52 -2.71
CA LYS A 77 2.44 -47.69 -2.23
C LYS A 77 2.88 -47.53 -0.77
N ALA A 78 2.68 -48.59 0.01
CA ALA A 78 2.77 -48.71 1.46
C ALA A 78 4.20 -48.56 2.04
N PRO A 79 4.36 -48.24 3.35
CA PRO A 79 5.64 -48.36 4.03
C PRO A 79 5.92 -49.83 4.40
N ALA A 80 6.98 -50.40 3.81
CA ALA A 80 7.51 -51.70 4.24
C ALA A 80 8.22 -51.54 5.60
N LYS A 81 7.73 -52.29 6.59
CA LYS A 81 8.34 -52.50 7.90
C LYS A 81 9.30 -53.72 7.81
N ALA A 82 10.34 -53.74 8.66
CA ALA A 82 11.38 -54.79 8.88
C ALA A 82 12.72 -54.53 8.13
N ALA A 83 13.94 -54.73 8.67
CA ALA A 83 14.40 -55.41 9.88
C ALA A 83 15.85 -54.97 10.27
N LYS A 84 16.07 -54.82 11.59
CA LYS A 84 17.19 -55.33 12.44
C LYS A 84 18.55 -55.73 11.81
N LYS A 85 19.65 -55.19 12.39
CA LYS A 85 20.93 -55.86 12.74
C LYS A 85 21.73 -54.88 13.64
N LYS A 86 21.82 -55.09 14.96
CA LYS A 86 22.83 -55.89 15.70
C LYS A 86 24.25 -55.70 15.17
#